data_AF-A0A1G2Z1X0-F1
#
_entry.id   AF-A0A1G2Z1X0-F1
#
_cell.length_a   1.000
_cell.length_b   1.000
_cell.length_c   1.000
_cell.angle_alpha   90.00
_cell.angle_beta   90.00
_cell.angle_gamma   90.00
#
_symmetry.space_group_name_H-M   'P 1'
#
loop_
_entity.id
_entity.type
_entity.pdbx_description
1 polymer ?
#
loop_
_entity_poly.entity_id
_entity_poly.type
_entity_poly.pdbx_seq_one_letter_code
_entity_poly.pdbx_strand_id
1 'polypeptide(L)'
;MKRFNSSKKRLVLIVFVTALIFAGGGITKADYIFGEPTNLGSPPNSTSADMMPSLSSDGLEVYFWSNRPGGFGNWDLWVSMRTSPEDEWSLATNLGSQVNSAGVDAMPCISVDGLELYFSLGSESTGELMVARRSAKTEPWGKSVNLGPVMNSSVGDYSPRLTSDGLELYFVSQRPGGRGLTDIWMTKRPFITNAWGPPVNLSVINSSGHDQWVNLSSDNLILMFQSDRPGSEYGGLYMSRRISKDDPWTSPVYLGLPMKGSVYTLLSSLSADGTMLYLSDHVNYAPRANGTGGADMWQVPVVSLVDFNGDGIVDSADMCIMIDHWGENYPLCDIGPTPFGDGIVDVQDLIVLAEHLFEDVVPPGLIGYWKLDEAEDGIAEDTAGDNDGIVYGDAFWQTEGGVKGGALQLDGIDDYMDSGFVLNPADGPFSVFAWINSSVPGGVIISQVDGIGGSGETWLGTEAVSGKLMTGLVAPPVGRFVPKPLVSESFITDGQWHNVGFV
;
A
#
# COMPACT_ATOMS: atom_id res chain seq x y z
N MET A 1 45.60 -1.84 42.46
CA MET A 1 46.36 -2.97 41.88
C MET A 1 45.64 -4.27 42.21
N LYS A 2 44.80 -4.76 41.29
CA LYS A 2 44.49 -6.18 41.03
C LYS A 2 43.52 -6.23 39.86
N ARG A 3 44.09 -6.47 38.67
CA ARG A 3 43.39 -7.00 37.50
C ARG A 3 43.07 -8.46 37.79
N PHE A 4 41.86 -8.91 37.49
CA PHE A 4 41.66 -10.21 36.85
C PHE A 4 40.54 -10.09 35.82
N ASN A 5 40.89 -10.58 34.65
CA ASN A 5 40.18 -10.60 33.39
C ASN A 5 39.33 -11.89 33.36
N SER A 6 38.08 -11.84 32.93
CA SER A 6 37.48 -12.99 32.24
C SER A 6 36.50 -12.49 31.21
N SER A 7 36.91 -12.57 29.94
CA SER A 7 36.04 -12.41 28.80
C SER A 7 34.93 -13.44 28.86
N LYS A 8 33.67 -13.02 29.03
CA LYS A 8 32.54 -13.76 28.47
C LYS A 8 32.35 -13.20 27.07
N LYS A 9 32.96 -13.85 26.09
CA LYS A 9 32.49 -13.73 24.70
C LYS A 9 31.08 -14.31 24.70
N ARG A 10 30.05 -13.45 24.66
CA ARG A 10 28.73 -13.89 24.22
C ARG A 10 28.88 -14.14 22.72
N LEU A 11 28.81 -15.40 22.35
CA LEU A 11 28.61 -15.81 20.97
C LEU A 11 27.17 -15.39 20.64
N VAL A 12 27.00 -14.23 20.03
CA VAL A 12 25.73 -13.88 19.39
C VAL A 12 25.70 -14.68 18.10
N LEU A 13 24.83 -15.69 18.06
CA LEU A 13 24.54 -16.43 16.85
C LEU A 13 23.68 -15.51 15.98
N ILE A 14 24.32 -14.74 15.09
CA ILE A 14 23.64 -13.95 14.07
C ILE A 14 23.14 -14.96 13.04
N VAL A 15 21.84 -15.29 13.08
CA VAL A 15 21.18 -16.05 12.02
C VAL A 15 20.84 -15.06 10.91
N PHE A 16 21.57 -15.16 9.80
CA PHE A 16 21.25 -14.43 8.58
C PHE A 16 19.97 -15.03 7.98
N VAL A 17 18.89 -14.24 7.92
CA VAL A 17 17.79 -14.49 6.99
C VAL A 17 18.25 -14.00 5.61
N THR A 18 19.00 -14.83 4.90
CA THR A 18 19.25 -14.63 3.46
C THR A 18 18.17 -15.34 2.67
N ALA A 19 17.12 -14.60 2.29
CA ALA A 19 16.31 -14.98 1.14
C ALA A 19 17.15 -14.75 -0.13
N LEU A 20 17.66 -15.81 -0.71
CA LEU A 20 18.39 -15.80 -1.99
C LEU A 20 17.38 -16.01 -3.12
N ILE A 21 17.01 -14.92 -3.82
CA ILE A 21 16.31 -15.00 -5.11
C ILE A 21 17.27 -14.51 -6.21
N PHE A 22 17.46 -15.35 -7.23
CA PHE A 22 18.26 -15.02 -8.40
C PHE A 22 17.57 -13.95 -9.27
N ALA A 23 18.27 -12.83 -9.43
CA ALA A 23 18.42 -11.96 -10.60
C ALA A 23 17.24 -11.79 -11.58
N GLY A 24 16.63 -10.59 -11.56
CA GLY A 24 15.95 -10.01 -12.72
C GLY A 24 14.77 -9.12 -12.36
N GLY A 25 15.03 -7.86 -12.02
CA GLY A 25 14.01 -6.85 -11.70
C GLY A 25 14.11 -6.42 -10.24
N GLY A 26 14.39 -5.14 -10.00
CA GLY A 26 14.41 -4.60 -8.65
C GLY A 26 13.03 -4.70 -8.03
N ILE A 27 12.84 -5.69 -7.16
CA ILE A 27 11.74 -5.69 -6.21
C ILE A 27 12.28 -4.93 -5.01
N THR A 28 11.93 -3.65 -4.95
CA THR A 28 12.04 -2.86 -3.74
C THR A 28 11.22 -3.55 -2.65
N LYS A 29 11.87 -3.83 -1.51
CA LYS A 29 11.16 -4.14 -0.27
C LYS A 29 10.15 -3.01 -0.04
N ALA A 30 8.90 -3.35 0.23
CA ALA A 30 7.92 -2.35 0.63
C ALA A 30 8.04 -2.19 2.14
N ASP A 31 8.48 -1.01 2.58
CA ASP A 31 8.66 -0.60 3.99
C ASP A 31 7.30 -0.24 4.65
N TYR A 32 6.24 -0.42 3.87
CA TYR A 32 4.85 -0.19 4.19
C TYR A 32 4.00 -1.13 3.35
N ILE A 33 2.75 -1.33 3.76
CA ILE A 33 1.76 -2.05 2.95
C ILE A 33 0.46 -1.28 2.85
N PHE A 34 -0.29 -1.56 1.80
CA PHE A 34 -1.65 -1.05 1.65
C PHE A 34 -2.59 -1.90 2.47
N GLY A 35 -3.30 -1.27 3.41
CA GLY A 35 -4.36 -1.91 4.19
C GLY A 35 -5.61 -2.18 3.36
N GLU A 36 -6.64 -2.71 4.01
CA GLU A 36 -7.89 -3.03 3.33
C GLU A 36 -8.62 -1.76 2.84
N PRO A 37 -8.99 -1.69 1.55
CA PRO A 37 -9.72 -0.56 1.01
C PRO A 37 -11.11 -0.43 1.62
N THR A 38 -11.43 0.76 2.12
CA THR A 38 -12.74 1.09 2.68
C THR A 38 -13.46 2.11 1.80
N ASN A 39 -14.74 1.89 1.52
CA ASN A 39 -15.57 2.85 0.80
C ASN A 39 -15.71 4.13 1.65
N LEU A 40 -15.63 5.32 1.05
CA LEU A 40 -15.85 6.58 1.80
C LEU A 40 -17.27 6.71 2.36
N GLY A 41 -18.19 5.86 1.89
CA GLY A 41 -19.57 5.82 2.34
C GLY A 41 -20.39 7.02 1.87
N SER A 42 -21.68 6.94 2.15
CA SER A 42 -22.58 8.10 2.07
C SER A 42 -22.40 8.94 3.33
N PRO A 43 -22.37 10.28 3.25
CA PRO A 43 -22.84 11.11 2.12
C PRO A 43 -21.86 11.61 1.06
N PRO A 44 -20.51 11.46 1.16
CA PRO A 44 -19.62 11.80 0.05
C PRO A 44 -19.91 10.95 -1.18
N ASN A 45 -20.02 9.63 -1.05
CA ASN A 45 -20.54 8.78 -2.12
C ASN A 45 -22.07 8.82 -2.17
N SER A 46 -22.62 8.52 -3.34
CA SER A 46 -24.04 8.51 -3.63
C SER A 46 -24.38 7.39 -4.62
N THR A 47 -25.64 7.32 -5.05
CA THR A 47 -26.02 6.42 -6.15
C THR A 47 -25.52 6.89 -7.52
N SER A 48 -25.00 8.12 -7.60
CA SER A 48 -24.37 8.68 -8.79
C SER A 48 -22.90 8.26 -8.85
N ALA A 49 -22.16 8.72 -9.84
CA ALA A 49 -20.71 8.52 -9.90
C ALA A 49 -20.01 9.70 -9.21
N ASP A 50 -19.15 9.38 -8.24
CA ASP A 50 -18.44 10.28 -7.37
C ASP A 50 -16.95 9.93 -7.41
N MET A 51 -16.11 10.88 -7.79
CA MET A 51 -14.75 10.57 -8.20
C MET A 51 -13.72 11.58 -7.72
N MET A 52 -12.49 11.09 -7.62
CA MET A 52 -11.25 11.82 -7.39
C MET A 52 -11.31 12.87 -6.28
N PRO A 53 -11.49 12.44 -5.02
CA PRO A 53 -11.50 13.35 -3.88
C PRO A 53 -10.15 14.04 -3.69
N SER A 54 -10.21 15.30 -3.29
CA SER A 54 -9.13 16.14 -2.80
C SER A 54 -9.51 16.63 -1.41
N LEU A 55 -8.76 16.21 -0.40
CA LEU A 55 -8.99 16.65 0.98
C LEU A 55 -8.24 17.96 1.27
N SER A 56 -8.81 18.78 2.16
CA SER A 56 -8.08 19.88 2.79
C SER A 56 -6.99 19.36 3.72
N SER A 57 -5.99 20.20 4.01
CA SER A 57 -4.84 19.86 4.86
C SER A 57 -5.21 19.46 6.30
N ASP A 58 -6.34 19.96 6.80
CA ASP A 58 -6.90 19.62 8.11
C ASP A 58 -7.84 18.39 8.06
N GLY A 59 -8.06 17.83 6.86
CA GLY A 59 -8.94 16.69 6.64
C GLY A 59 -10.42 16.99 6.87
N LEU A 60 -10.84 18.26 6.95
CA LEU A 60 -12.22 18.65 7.29
C LEU A 60 -13.11 18.97 6.09
N GLU A 61 -12.54 19.19 4.91
CA GLU A 61 -13.25 19.38 3.65
C GLU A 61 -12.79 18.30 2.65
N VAL A 62 -13.72 17.66 1.96
CA VAL A 62 -13.43 16.79 0.80
C VAL A 62 -14.11 17.35 -0.44
N TYR A 63 -13.30 17.72 -1.43
CA TYR A 63 -13.74 18.22 -2.72
C TYR A 63 -13.67 17.09 -3.74
N PHE A 64 -14.71 16.89 -4.52
CA PHE A 64 -14.77 15.81 -5.52
C PHE A 64 -15.65 16.24 -6.69
N TRP A 65 -15.65 15.46 -7.77
CA TRP A 65 -16.51 15.71 -8.92
C TRP A 65 -17.54 14.61 -9.08
N SER A 66 -18.75 15.01 -9.46
CA SER A 66 -19.92 14.13 -9.45
C SER A 66 -20.91 14.48 -10.54
N ASN A 67 -21.57 13.46 -11.08
CA ASN A 67 -22.74 13.61 -11.97
C ASN A 67 -24.08 13.54 -11.20
N ARG A 68 -24.06 13.72 -9.88
CA ARG A 68 -25.27 13.72 -9.07
C ARG A 68 -26.23 14.86 -9.45
N PRO A 69 -27.56 14.66 -9.31
CA PRO A 69 -28.53 15.71 -9.60
C PRO A 69 -28.33 16.97 -8.75
N GLY A 70 -28.70 18.14 -9.30
CA GLY A 70 -28.59 19.43 -8.60
C GLY A 70 -27.35 20.26 -8.99
N GLY A 71 -26.60 19.80 -9.98
CA GLY A 71 -25.46 20.49 -10.57
C GLY A 71 -25.81 21.52 -11.66
N PHE A 72 -24.78 22.12 -12.26
CA PHE A 72 -24.87 23.13 -13.32
C PHE A 72 -24.46 22.58 -14.70
N GLY A 73 -23.76 21.45 -14.74
CA GLY A 73 -23.26 20.80 -15.95
C GLY A 73 -23.49 19.30 -15.97
N ASN A 74 -22.67 18.60 -16.77
CA ASN A 74 -22.70 17.13 -16.83
C ASN A 74 -22.01 16.52 -15.60
N TRP A 75 -20.91 17.15 -15.19
CA TRP A 75 -20.14 16.80 -14.02
C TRP A 75 -19.71 18.10 -13.35
N ASP A 76 -19.95 18.17 -12.05
CA ASP A 76 -19.71 19.37 -11.27
C ASP A 76 -18.81 19.06 -10.08
N LEU A 77 -18.18 20.09 -9.52
CA LEU A 77 -17.47 20.04 -8.25
C LEU A 77 -18.44 20.17 -7.08
N TRP A 78 -18.24 19.30 -6.09
CA TRP A 78 -18.99 19.22 -4.84
C TRP A 78 -18.01 19.21 -3.65
N VAL A 79 -18.51 19.60 -2.49
CA VAL A 79 -17.78 19.52 -1.22
C VAL A 79 -18.63 18.85 -0.15
N SER A 80 -18.02 17.97 0.63
CA SER A 80 -18.55 17.52 1.92
C SER A 80 -17.61 17.96 3.04
N MET A 81 -18.17 18.21 4.23
CA MET A 81 -17.43 18.76 5.37
C MET A 81 -17.67 17.94 6.63
N ARG A 82 -16.74 17.97 7.56
CA ARG A 82 -16.88 17.38 8.90
C ARG A 82 -16.24 18.29 9.95
N THR A 83 -16.61 18.11 11.22
CA THR A 83 -16.11 18.96 12.32
C THR A 83 -14.77 18.49 12.88
N SER A 84 -14.45 17.20 12.75
CA SER A 84 -13.17 16.59 13.08
C SER A 84 -12.89 15.39 12.16
N PRO A 85 -11.64 14.89 12.09
CA PRO A 85 -11.31 13.71 11.28
C PRO A 85 -12.06 12.42 11.65
N GLU A 86 -12.65 12.35 12.84
CA GLU A 86 -13.41 11.19 13.33
C GLU A 86 -14.92 11.35 13.10
N ASP A 87 -15.37 12.56 12.76
CA ASP A 87 -16.79 12.82 12.54
C ASP A 87 -17.23 12.37 11.15
N GLU A 88 -18.50 11.98 11.08
CA GLU A 88 -19.18 11.72 9.82
C GLU A 88 -19.17 12.93 8.90
N TRP A 89 -19.03 12.66 7.61
CA TRP A 89 -19.14 13.66 6.56
C TRP A 89 -20.56 14.23 6.46
N SER A 90 -20.67 15.51 6.12
CA SER A 90 -21.95 16.19 5.86
C SER A 90 -22.50 15.84 4.49
N LEU A 91 -23.79 16.11 4.25
CA LEU A 91 -24.35 16.07 2.90
C LEU A 91 -23.51 16.92 1.94
N ALA A 92 -23.18 16.37 0.77
CA ALA A 92 -22.37 17.10 -0.20
C ALA A 92 -23.15 18.27 -0.78
N THR A 93 -22.45 19.40 -0.93
CA THR A 93 -22.99 20.66 -1.45
C THR A 93 -22.28 21.03 -2.75
N ASN A 94 -23.04 21.38 -3.79
CA ASN A 94 -22.48 21.84 -5.06
C ASN A 94 -21.76 23.19 -4.87
N LEU A 95 -20.61 23.38 -5.49
CA LEU A 95 -19.82 24.62 -5.34
C LEU A 95 -20.43 25.87 -6.03
N GLY A 96 -21.56 25.71 -6.72
CA GLY A 96 -22.30 26.81 -7.32
C GLY A 96 -21.72 27.31 -8.65
N SER A 97 -22.47 28.14 -9.35
CA SER A 97 -22.13 28.67 -10.69
C SER A 97 -20.94 29.64 -10.73
N GLN A 98 -20.38 30.02 -9.58
CA GLN A 98 -19.13 30.76 -9.56
C GLN A 98 -17.94 29.84 -9.87
N VAL A 99 -18.01 28.58 -9.43
CA VAL A 99 -16.96 27.60 -9.65
C VAL A 99 -17.30 26.72 -10.85
N ASN A 100 -18.49 26.12 -10.82
CA ASN A 100 -18.98 25.18 -11.81
C ASN A 100 -19.48 25.86 -13.08
N SER A 101 -19.32 25.16 -14.20
CA SER A 101 -19.72 25.58 -15.53
C SER A 101 -20.91 24.76 -16.05
N ALA A 102 -21.26 24.93 -17.34
CA ALA A 102 -22.23 24.04 -18.01
C ALA A 102 -21.57 22.75 -18.55
N GLY A 103 -20.26 22.59 -18.37
CA GLY A 103 -19.44 21.53 -18.93
C GLY A 103 -19.16 20.38 -17.96
N VAL A 104 -17.89 19.98 -17.94
CA VAL A 104 -17.31 18.97 -17.03
C VAL A 104 -16.29 19.69 -16.17
N ASP A 105 -16.61 19.92 -14.92
CA ASP A 105 -15.72 20.50 -13.92
C ASP A 105 -15.21 19.37 -13.01
N ALA A 106 -13.91 19.09 -13.07
CA ALA A 106 -13.36 17.81 -12.63
C ALA A 106 -12.00 17.94 -11.93
N MET A 107 -11.61 16.86 -11.24
CA MET A 107 -10.27 16.66 -10.70
C MET A 107 -9.78 17.83 -9.82
N PRO A 108 -10.50 18.13 -8.72
CA PRO A 108 -10.15 19.24 -7.85
C PRO A 108 -8.78 19.03 -7.17
N CYS A 109 -8.18 20.14 -6.76
CA CYS A 109 -7.01 20.23 -5.89
C CYS A 109 -7.12 21.49 -5.04
N ILE A 110 -7.40 21.32 -3.75
CA ILE A 110 -7.46 22.40 -2.77
C ILE A 110 -6.06 22.74 -2.26
N SER A 111 -5.74 24.03 -2.14
CA SER A 111 -4.48 24.49 -1.54
C SER A 111 -4.43 24.21 -0.03
N VAL A 112 -3.23 24.16 0.55
CA VAL A 112 -3.02 23.87 1.98
C VAL A 112 -3.73 24.88 2.90
N ASP A 113 -3.78 26.15 2.51
CA ASP A 113 -4.51 27.20 3.26
C ASP A 113 -6.04 27.16 3.02
N GLY A 114 -6.49 26.35 2.07
CA GLY A 114 -7.88 26.23 1.65
C GLY A 114 -8.42 27.42 0.85
N LEU A 115 -7.58 28.31 0.33
CA LEU A 115 -8.02 29.56 -0.31
C LEU A 115 -8.01 29.52 -1.85
N GLU A 116 -7.30 28.58 -2.46
CA GLU A 116 -7.27 28.35 -3.90
C GLU A 116 -7.76 26.92 -4.21
N LEU A 117 -8.73 26.78 -5.11
CA LEU A 117 -9.18 25.49 -5.64
C LEU A 117 -8.82 25.42 -7.13
N TYR A 118 -7.85 24.58 -7.45
CA TYR A 118 -7.45 24.27 -8.83
C TYR A 118 -8.27 23.08 -9.34
N PHE A 119 -8.65 23.10 -10.61
CA PHE A 119 -9.43 22.02 -11.22
C PHE A 119 -9.30 22.02 -12.74
N SER A 120 -9.86 21.01 -13.39
CA SER A 120 -9.88 20.85 -14.85
C SER A 120 -11.28 21.13 -15.39
N LEU A 121 -11.39 21.93 -16.44
CA LEU A 121 -12.61 22.17 -17.20
C LEU A 121 -12.53 21.46 -18.55
N GLY A 122 -13.42 20.49 -18.81
CA GLY A 122 -13.46 19.72 -20.06
C GLY A 122 -13.01 18.26 -19.90
N SER A 123 -12.74 17.59 -21.01
CA SER A 123 -12.24 16.21 -21.03
C SER A 123 -10.71 16.16 -21.02
N GLU A 124 -10.12 14.95 -20.96
CA GLU A 124 -8.66 14.77 -21.08
C GLU A 124 -8.05 15.37 -22.37
N SER A 125 -8.85 15.49 -23.44
CA SER A 125 -8.41 16.03 -24.74
C SER A 125 -8.72 17.52 -24.95
N THR A 126 -9.57 18.12 -24.10
CA THR A 126 -9.96 19.53 -24.20
C THR A 126 -9.79 20.28 -22.89
N GLY A 127 -9.15 19.65 -21.90
CA GLY A 127 -9.05 20.14 -20.53
C GLY A 127 -8.36 21.49 -20.46
N GLU A 128 -8.93 22.39 -19.68
CA GLU A 128 -8.29 23.65 -19.29
C GLU A 128 -8.13 23.67 -17.77
N LEU A 129 -6.95 24.04 -17.31
CA LEU A 129 -6.67 24.28 -15.91
C LEU A 129 -7.32 25.60 -15.47
N MET A 130 -8.10 25.52 -14.41
CA MET A 130 -8.87 26.60 -13.82
C MET A 130 -8.48 26.80 -12.35
N VAL A 131 -8.76 27.99 -11.81
CA VAL A 131 -8.63 28.27 -10.38
C VAL A 131 -9.81 29.12 -9.88
N ALA A 132 -10.43 28.69 -8.78
CA ALA A 132 -11.34 29.50 -7.98
C ALA A 132 -10.64 29.95 -6.69
N ARG A 133 -11.03 31.12 -6.16
CA ARG A 133 -10.42 31.70 -4.95
C ARG A 133 -11.47 32.20 -3.96
N ARG A 134 -11.20 32.06 -2.67
CA ARG A 134 -11.97 32.68 -1.57
C ARG A 134 -11.04 33.46 -0.66
N SER A 135 -11.54 34.49 0.03
CA SER A 135 -10.73 35.33 0.92
C SER A 135 -10.51 34.71 2.31
N ALA A 136 -11.37 33.78 2.72
CA ALA A 136 -11.24 32.97 3.92
C ALA A 136 -12.03 31.66 3.72
N LYS A 137 -11.75 30.62 4.53
CA LYS A 137 -12.46 29.34 4.45
C LYS A 137 -13.98 29.46 4.61
N THR A 138 -14.45 30.46 5.38
CA THR A 138 -15.88 30.75 5.61
C THR A 138 -16.54 31.59 4.52
N GLU A 139 -15.77 32.15 3.60
CA GLU A 139 -16.28 33.03 2.54
C GLU A 139 -16.59 32.22 1.28
N PRO A 140 -17.58 32.64 0.47
CA PRO A 140 -17.93 31.96 -0.76
C PRO A 140 -16.77 32.01 -1.77
N TRP A 141 -16.72 31.00 -2.63
CA TRP A 141 -15.83 30.99 -3.78
C TRP A 141 -16.17 32.13 -4.75
N GLY A 142 -15.15 32.84 -5.21
CA GLY A 142 -15.23 33.76 -6.34
C GLY A 142 -15.30 33.03 -7.67
N LYS A 143 -15.60 33.79 -8.73
CA LYS A 143 -15.65 33.26 -10.10
C LYS A 143 -14.35 32.58 -10.50
N SER A 144 -14.42 31.35 -11.02
CA SER A 144 -13.28 30.62 -11.53
C SER A 144 -12.64 31.33 -12.73
N VAL A 145 -11.31 31.23 -12.81
CA VAL A 145 -10.48 31.89 -13.83
C VAL A 145 -9.58 30.87 -14.51
N ASN A 146 -9.51 30.92 -15.83
CA ASN A 146 -8.60 30.13 -16.65
C ASN A 146 -7.14 30.54 -16.37
N LEU A 147 -6.25 29.57 -16.18
CA LEU A 147 -4.83 29.84 -15.86
C LEU A 147 -4.03 30.46 -17.03
N GLY A 148 -4.64 30.61 -18.19
CA GLY A 148 -4.10 31.32 -19.34
C GLY A 148 -3.22 30.45 -20.23
N PRO A 149 -2.78 30.99 -21.38
CA PRO A 149 -2.16 30.23 -22.47
C PRO A 149 -0.72 29.76 -22.19
N VAL A 150 -0.11 30.20 -21.09
CA VAL A 150 1.17 29.65 -20.62
C VAL A 150 0.94 28.27 -20.00
N MET A 151 -0.18 28.13 -19.28
CA MET A 151 -0.55 26.92 -18.58
C MET A 151 -1.36 25.98 -19.45
N ASN A 152 -2.35 26.51 -20.17
CA ASN A 152 -3.24 25.73 -21.01
C ASN A 152 -2.73 25.65 -22.44
N SER A 153 -2.71 24.43 -22.96
CA SER A 153 -2.32 24.02 -24.30
C SER A 153 -3.57 23.72 -25.14
N SER A 154 -3.37 23.52 -26.44
CA SER A 154 -4.47 23.21 -27.37
C SER A 154 -4.87 21.73 -27.40
N VAL A 155 -4.25 20.87 -26.59
CA VAL A 155 -4.41 19.41 -26.64
C VAL A 155 -4.92 18.81 -25.33
N GLY A 156 -5.36 19.67 -24.40
CA GLY A 156 -5.89 19.27 -23.11
C GLY A 156 -4.83 19.21 -22.01
N ASP A 157 -5.18 19.81 -20.87
CA ASP A 157 -4.42 19.81 -19.63
C ASP A 157 -5.37 19.59 -18.46
N TYR A 158 -5.03 18.65 -17.59
CA TYR A 158 -5.94 18.19 -16.54
C TYR A 158 -5.20 17.64 -15.32
N SER A 159 -5.97 17.29 -14.29
CA SER A 159 -5.49 16.74 -13.01
C SER A 159 -4.40 17.61 -12.35
N PRO A 160 -4.70 18.88 -12.03
CA PRO A 160 -3.73 19.75 -11.36
C PRO A 160 -3.44 19.24 -9.95
N ARG A 161 -2.16 19.32 -9.53
CA ARG A 161 -1.72 19.12 -8.14
C ARG A 161 -0.73 20.19 -7.73
N LEU A 162 -1.06 20.87 -6.64
CA LEU A 162 -0.28 21.99 -6.10
C LEU A 162 0.63 21.48 -4.99
N THR A 163 1.87 21.98 -4.94
CA THR A 163 2.74 21.74 -3.78
C THR A 163 2.22 22.45 -2.53
N SER A 164 2.62 21.98 -1.36
CA SER A 164 2.13 22.52 -0.09
C SER A 164 2.47 24.00 0.14
N ASP A 165 3.57 24.49 -0.44
CA ASP A 165 3.95 25.90 -0.45
C ASP A 165 3.26 26.74 -1.55
N GLY A 166 2.50 26.09 -2.42
CA GLY A 166 1.82 26.72 -3.54
C GLY A 166 2.73 27.20 -4.67
N LEU A 167 4.00 26.80 -4.73
CA LEU A 167 4.97 27.36 -5.69
C LEU A 167 5.24 26.47 -6.90
N GLU A 168 4.83 25.21 -6.88
CA GLU A 168 4.87 24.31 -8.03
C GLU A 168 3.48 23.75 -8.32
N LEU A 169 3.13 23.62 -9.59
CA LEU A 169 1.91 22.97 -10.04
C LEU A 169 2.26 21.86 -11.03
N TYR A 170 1.83 20.65 -10.70
CA TYR A 170 1.96 19.44 -11.51
C TYR A 170 0.62 19.19 -12.21
N PHE A 171 0.64 18.69 -13.44
CA PHE A 171 -0.56 18.38 -14.19
C PHE A 171 -0.24 17.40 -15.32
N VAL A 172 -1.26 16.79 -15.90
CA VAL A 172 -1.13 15.84 -17.01
C VAL A 172 -1.44 16.54 -18.33
N SER A 173 -0.65 16.25 -19.37
CA SER A 173 -0.80 16.89 -20.68
C SER A 173 -0.30 16.01 -21.82
N GLN A 174 -0.91 16.20 -23.00
CA GLN A 174 -0.46 15.64 -24.28
C GLN A 174 0.35 16.63 -25.12
N ARG A 175 0.80 17.74 -24.52
CA ARG A 175 1.48 18.82 -25.25
C ARG A 175 2.79 18.34 -25.93
N PRO A 176 3.18 18.97 -27.06
CA PRO A 176 4.45 18.68 -27.71
C PRO A 176 5.65 18.84 -26.77
N GLY A 177 6.66 17.98 -26.95
CA GLY A 177 7.83 17.91 -26.06
C GLY A 177 7.73 16.84 -24.97
N GLY A 178 6.64 16.07 -24.99
CA GLY A 178 6.47 14.87 -24.16
C GLY A 178 7.26 13.64 -24.61
N ARG A 179 7.26 12.60 -23.77
CA ARG A 179 7.83 11.27 -23.99
C ARG A 179 6.79 10.24 -24.39
N GLY A 180 5.61 10.27 -23.77
CA GLY A 180 4.57 9.27 -23.93
C GLY A 180 3.29 9.78 -24.56
N LEU A 181 2.20 9.06 -24.29
CA LEU A 181 0.84 9.36 -24.75
C LEU A 181 0.22 10.49 -23.92
N THR A 182 0.41 10.43 -22.60
CA THR A 182 0.13 11.50 -21.64
C THR A 182 1.29 11.54 -20.67
N ASP A 183 1.72 12.74 -20.32
CA ASP A 183 2.87 12.94 -19.45
C ASP A 183 2.53 13.85 -18.28
N ILE A 184 3.32 13.73 -17.22
CA ILE A 184 3.33 14.66 -16.09
C ILE A 184 4.25 15.83 -16.42
N TRP A 185 3.69 17.03 -16.28
CA TRP A 185 4.36 18.33 -16.47
C TRP A 185 4.33 19.12 -15.17
N MET A 186 5.32 19.98 -14.99
CA MET A 186 5.44 20.84 -13.80
C MET A 186 5.76 22.27 -14.20
N THR A 187 5.15 23.24 -13.54
CA THR A 187 5.51 24.66 -13.61
C THR A 187 5.86 25.19 -12.22
N LYS A 188 6.60 26.31 -12.18
CA LYS A 188 6.93 27.04 -10.96
C LYS A 188 6.47 28.49 -11.02
N ARG A 189 6.21 29.08 -9.85
CA ARG A 189 6.10 30.53 -9.65
C ARG A 189 6.99 30.97 -8.48
N PRO A 190 7.62 32.17 -8.52
CA PRO A 190 8.47 32.62 -7.42
C PRO A 190 7.71 32.90 -6.12
N PHE A 191 6.50 33.46 -6.23
CA PHE A 191 5.60 33.74 -5.11
C PHE A 191 4.16 33.41 -5.52
N ILE A 192 3.30 33.16 -4.53
CA ILE A 192 1.88 32.81 -4.76
C ILE A 192 1.09 33.87 -5.54
N THR A 193 1.56 35.12 -5.56
CA THR A 193 0.93 36.23 -6.29
C THR A 193 1.44 36.38 -7.73
N ASN A 194 2.48 35.65 -8.12
CA ASN A 194 3.00 35.70 -9.48
C ASN A 194 2.25 34.76 -10.42
N ALA A 195 2.33 35.09 -11.71
CA ALA A 195 1.93 34.18 -12.77
C ALA A 195 2.86 32.95 -12.79
N TRP A 196 2.29 31.83 -13.24
CA TRP A 196 3.03 30.61 -13.50
C TRP A 196 4.03 30.77 -14.64
N GLY A 197 5.17 30.10 -14.52
CA GLY A 197 6.16 29.98 -15.58
C GLY A 197 5.77 28.97 -16.68
N PRO A 198 6.59 28.83 -17.72
CA PRO A 198 6.39 27.80 -18.74
C PRO A 198 6.55 26.39 -18.14
N PRO A 199 5.62 25.46 -18.40
CA PRO A 199 5.73 24.09 -17.91
C PRO A 199 6.90 23.29 -18.52
N VAL A 200 7.45 22.38 -17.72
CA VAL A 200 8.57 21.50 -18.06
C VAL A 200 8.12 20.04 -17.91
N ASN A 201 8.48 19.20 -18.89
CA ASN A 201 8.21 17.77 -18.85
C ASN A 201 9.10 17.08 -17.80
N LEU A 202 8.50 16.26 -16.94
CA LEU A 202 9.25 15.50 -15.93
C LEU A 202 9.82 14.23 -16.51
N SER A 203 10.84 14.39 -17.34
CA SER A 203 11.36 13.32 -18.18
C SER A 203 11.81 12.09 -17.36
N VAL A 204 12.41 12.24 -16.17
CA VAL A 204 12.80 11.09 -15.32
C VAL A 204 11.59 10.30 -14.82
N ILE A 205 10.46 10.98 -14.61
CA ILE A 205 9.20 10.38 -14.19
C ILE A 205 8.52 9.70 -15.38
N ASN A 206 8.42 10.39 -16.51
CA ASN A 206 7.63 9.95 -17.66
C ASN A 206 8.25 8.78 -18.44
N SER A 207 7.37 7.92 -18.93
CA SER A 207 7.62 6.73 -19.75
C SER A 207 7.22 6.96 -21.21
N SER A 208 7.15 5.89 -22.01
CA SER A 208 6.57 5.93 -23.36
C SER A 208 5.04 5.74 -23.37
N GLY A 209 4.44 5.48 -22.21
CA GLY A 209 3.02 5.18 -22.04
C GLY A 209 2.19 6.38 -21.60
N HIS A 210 1.12 6.12 -20.87
CA HIS A 210 0.36 7.11 -20.10
C HIS A 210 0.96 7.22 -18.70
N ASP A 211 1.37 8.41 -18.29
CA ASP A 211 1.80 8.73 -16.93
C ASP A 211 0.85 9.80 -16.37
N GLN A 212 -0.01 9.40 -15.42
CA GLN A 212 -1.23 10.13 -15.07
C GLN A 212 -1.52 10.14 -13.57
N TRP A 213 -2.51 10.96 -13.17
CA TRP A 213 -3.04 11.09 -11.81
C TRP A 213 -1.96 11.25 -10.75
N VAL A 214 -1.06 12.21 -11.01
CA VAL A 214 0.02 12.56 -10.08
C VAL A 214 -0.53 13.01 -8.73
N ASN A 215 0.18 12.72 -7.65
CA ASN A 215 -0.02 13.20 -6.29
C ASN A 215 1.34 13.39 -5.60
N LEU A 216 1.36 14.24 -4.58
CA LEU A 216 2.57 14.63 -3.85
C LEU A 216 2.36 14.45 -2.34
N SER A 217 3.41 14.07 -1.63
CA SER A 217 3.45 14.18 -0.17
C SER A 217 3.43 15.64 0.28
N SER A 218 3.03 15.87 1.54
CA SER A 218 2.93 17.21 2.13
C SER A 218 4.28 17.95 2.22
N ASP A 219 5.38 17.22 2.37
CA ASP A 219 6.75 17.76 2.30
C ASP A 219 7.23 18.01 0.85
N ASN A 220 6.47 17.53 -0.15
CA ASN A 220 6.76 17.56 -1.58
C ASN A 220 7.98 16.72 -2.00
N LEU A 221 8.43 15.78 -1.19
CA LEU A 221 9.61 14.94 -1.47
C LEU A 221 9.26 13.60 -2.13
N ILE A 222 7.96 13.27 -2.17
CA ILE A 222 7.44 12.05 -2.78
C ILE A 222 6.44 12.43 -3.86
N LEU A 223 6.57 11.80 -5.02
CA LEU A 223 5.65 11.89 -6.14
C LEU A 223 5.10 10.50 -6.43
N MET A 224 3.78 10.36 -6.30
CA MET A 224 3.05 9.17 -6.68
C MET A 224 2.25 9.42 -7.94
N PHE A 225 2.13 8.42 -8.81
CA PHE A 225 1.40 8.53 -10.06
C PHE A 225 1.08 7.16 -10.61
N GLN A 226 0.13 7.05 -11.52
CA GLN A 226 -0.11 5.79 -12.21
C GLN A 226 0.53 5.79 -13.59
N SER A 227 0.99 4.62 -14.00
CA SER A 227 1.64 4.43 -15.29
C SER A 227 1.26 3.09 -15.90
N ASP A 228 1.08 3.05 -17.22
CA ASP A 228 0.95 1.81 -18.00
C ASP A 228 2.28 1.39 -18.65
N ARG A 229 3.42 1.90 -18.14
CA ARG A 229 4.75 1.54 -18.63
C ARG A 229 4.97 0.02 -18.64
N PRO A 230 5.80 -0.50 -19.57
CA PRO A 230 6.07 -1.92 -19.66
C PRO A 230 6.58 -2.50 -18.32
N GLY A 231 5.97 -3.60 -17.88
CA GLY A 231 6.36 -4.31 -16.66
C GLY A 231 5.44 -4.12 -15.46
N SER A 232 4.39 -3.29 -15.57
CA SER A 232 3.31 -3.22 -14.57
C SER A 232 1.95 -3.64 -15.13
N GLU A 233 1.04 -3.89 -14.21
CA GLU A 233 -0.38 -3.97 -14.49
C GLU A 233 -0.93 -2.62 -14.98
N TYR A 234 -2.06 -2.66 -15.70
CA TYR A 234 -2.73 -1.46 -16.19
C TYR A 234 -3.20 -0.59 -15.01
N GLY A 235 -2.80 0.68 -14.97
CA GLY A 235 -3.06 1.56 -13.82
C GLY A 235 -2.11 1.34 -12.64
N GLY A 236 -0.97 0.69 -12.87
CA GLY A 236 0.05 0.44 -11.87
C GLY A 236 0.47 1.71 -11.13
N LEU A 237 0.51 1.66 -9.80
CA LEU A 237 0.95 2.78 -8.96
C LEU A 237 2.48 2.81 -8.92
N TYR A 238 3.05 3.98 -9.14
CA TYR A 238 4.47 4.24 -9.09
C TYR A 238 4.78 5.37 -8.13
N MET A 239 5.99 5.34 -7.58
CA MET A 239 6.50 6.37 -6.69
C MET A 239 7.92 6.78 -7.06
N SER A 240 8.21 8.06 -6.92
CA SER A 240 9.55 8.62 -7.01
C SER A 240 9.83 9.52 -5.82
N ARG A 241 11.10 9.58 -5.39
CA ARG A 241 11.56 10.41 -4.28
C ARG A 241 12.51 11.51 -4.76
N ARG A 242 12.77 12.50 -3.92
CA ARG A 242 13.86 13.49 -4.05
C ARG A 242 14.30 13.94 -2.65
N ILE A 243 15.57 14.31 -2.50
CA ILE A 243 16.14 14.72 -1.20
C ILE A 243 15.65 16.10 -0.78
N SER A 244 15.52 17.02 -1.75
CA SER A 244 14.95 18.35 -1.54
C SER A 244 14.18 18.79 -2.78
N LYS A 245 13.42 19.89 -2.68
CA LYS A 245 12.67 20.42 -3.84
C LYS A 245 13.53 20.85 -5.03
N ASP A 246 14.82 21.10 -4.78
CA ASP A 246 15.79 21.50 -5.81
C ASP A 246 16.54 20.30 -6.39
N ASP A 247 16.45 19.13 -5.75
CA ASP A 247 17.03 17.89 -6.24
C ASP A 247 16.15 17.21 -7.29
N PRO A 248 16.76 16.47 -8.23
CA PRO A 248 16.01 15.70 -9.21
C PRO A 248 15.23 14.57 -8.55
N TRP A 249 14.08 14.25 -9.14
CA TRP A 249 13.35 13.02 -8.85
C TRP A 249 14.21 11.79 -9.18
N THR A 250 14.11 10.74 -8.36
CA THR A 250 14.70 9.42 -8.60
C THR A 250 13.99 8.68 -9.74
N SER A 251 14.51 7.51 -10.13
CA SER A 251 13.75 6.62 -11.01
C SER A 251 12.49 6.11 -10.29
N PRO A 252 11.33 6.06 -10.97
CA PRO A 252 10.11 5.54 -10.37
C PRO A 252 10.20 4.06 -10.00
N VAL A 253 9.65 3.73 -8.84
CA VAL A 253 9.52 2.39 -8.27
C VAL A 253 8.07 1.95 -8.38
N TYR A 254 7.82 0.71 -8.77
CA TYR A 254 6.47 0.15 -8.86
C TYR A 254 5.97 -0.28 -7.47
N LEU A 255 4.78 0.17 -7.10
CA LEU A 255 4.14 -0.11 -5.81
C LEU A 255 3.03 -1.15 -5.88
N GLY A 256 2.72 -1.69 -7.06
CA GLY A 256 1.59 -2.59 -7.24
C GLY A 256 0.28 -1.85 -7.50
N LEU A 257 -0.84 -2.49 -7.14
CA LEU A 257 -2.17 -1.89 -7.16
C LEU A 257 -2.70 -1.81 -5.72
N PRO A 258 -2.99 -0.60 -5.19
CA PRO A 258 -3.52 -0.43 -3.84
C PRO A 258 -4.96 -0.97 -3.70
N MET A 259 -5.66 -1.17 -4.81
CA MET A 259 -6.96 -1.83 -4.86
C MET A 259 -6.99 -2.83 -6.01
N LYS A 260 -7.11 -4.12 -5.70
CA LYS A 260 -7.24 -5.19 -6.70
C LYS A 260 -8.71 -5.35 -7.16
N GLY A 261 -8.91 -5.84 -8.38
CA GLY A 261 -10.24 -6.12 -8.95
C GLY A 261 -10.36 -5.76 -10.44
N SER A 262 -11.45 -6.16 -11.09
CA SER A 262 -11.69 -5.91 -12.53
C SER A 262 -12.04 -4.45 -12.88
N VAL A 263 -11.88 -3.55 -11.91
CA VAL A 263 -12.30 -2.14 -12.01
C VAL A 263 -11.05 -1.28 -12.01
N TYR A 264 -10.95 -0.43 -13.02
CA TYR A 264 -9.87 0.52 -13.11
C TYR A 264 -9.96 1.56 -11.99
N THR A 265 -8.87 1.77 -11.28
CA THR A 265 -8.78 2.66 -10.12
C THR A 265 -8.01 3.92 -10.50
N LEU A 266 -8.47 5.07 -10.01
CA LEU A 266 -7.82 6.36 -10.18
C LEU A 266 -7.17 6.81 -8.88
N LEU A 267 -5.90 7.20 -8.95
CA LEU A 267 -5.21 7.84 -7.83
C LEU A 267 -5.76 9.26 -7.63
N SER A 268 -6.28 9.53 -6.43
CA SER A 268 -7.06 10.74 -6.21
C SER A 268 -6.31 11.73 -5.33
N SER A 269 -5.95 11.34 -4.11
CA SER A 269 -5.14 12.17 -3.21
C SER A 269 -4.41 11.33 -2.18
N LEU A 270 -3.46 11.95 -1.51
CA LEU A 270 -2.75 11.43 -0.34
C LEU A 270 -3.11 12.33 0.84
N SER A 271 -3.36 11.76 2.01
CA SER A 271 -3.57 12.53 3.24
C SER A 271 -2.32 13.34 3.60
N ALA A 272 -2.49 14.41 4.37
CA ALA A 272 -1.40 15.31 4.71
C ALA A 272 -0.27 14.63 5.52
N ASP A 273 -0.63 13.61 6.30
CA ASP A 273 0.26 12.76 7.08
C ASP A 273 0.78 11.53 6.29
N GLY A 274 0.35 11.36 5.04
CA GLY A 274 0.75 10.25 4.18
C GLY A 274 0.11 8.90 4.50
N THR A 275 -0.63 8.76 5.59
CA THR A 275 -1.15 7.49 6.12
C THR A 275 -2.37 6.94 5.36
N MET A 276 -2.98 7.74 4.48
CA MET A 276 -4.17 7.36 3.73
C MET A 276 -4.05 7.76 2.26
N LEU A 277 -4.19 6.76 1.39
CA LEU A 277 -4.40 6.96 -0.04
C LEU A 277 -5.89 7.04 -0.34
N TYR A 278 -6.30 8.07 -1.04
CA TYR A 278 -7.63 8.18 -1.60
C TYR A 278 -7.62 7.80 -3.07
N LEU A 279 -8.61 6.99 -3.42
CA LEU A 279 -8.75 6.37 -4.73
C LEU A 279 -10.19 6.52 -5.22
N SER A 280 -10.42 6.28 -6.50
CA SER A 280 -11.79 6.21 -7.03
C SER A 280 -11.93 5.17 -8.11
N ASP A 281 -13.12 4.60 -8.21
CA ASP A 281 -13.47 3.79 -9.36
C ASP A 281 -13.53 4.65 -10.62
N HIS A 282 -13.25 4.05 -11.76
CA HIS A 282 -13.38 4.71 -13.03
C HIS A 282 -14.77 4.49 -13.62
N VAL A 283 -15.46 5.58 -13.98
CA VAL A 283 -16.87 5.56 -14.45
C VAL A 283 -17.15 4.66 -15.67
N ASN A 284 -16.16 4.44 -16.53
CA ASN A 284 -16.31 3.56 -17.70
C ASN A 284 -16.31 2.05 -17.37
N TYR A 285 -16.12 1.66 -16.10
CA TYR A 285 -16.09 0.27 -15.66
C TYR A 285 -17.23 -0.02 -14.68
N ALA A 286 -17.57 -1.29 -14.53
CA ALA A 286 -18.59 -1.70 -13.56
C ALA A 286 -18.15 -1.27 -12.14
N PRO A 287 -19.08 -0.81 -11.29
CA PRO A 287 -18.75 -0.46 -9.91
C PRO A 287 -18.23 -1.67 -9.15
N ARG A 288 -17.36 -1.43 -8.15
CA ARG A 288 -16.91 -2.51 -7.26
C ARG A 288 -18.06 -3.00 -6.37
N ALA A 289 -17.95 -4.26 -5.95
CA ALA A 289 -18.80 -4.76 -4.87
C ALA A 289 -18.58 -3.92 -3.59
N ASN A 290 -19.63 -3.77 -2.78
CA ASN A 290 -19.66 -2.93 -1.57
C ASN A 290 -19.52 -1.42 -1.84
N GLY A 291 -19.64 -0.98 -3.09
CA GLY A 291 -19.86 0.41 -3.46
C GLY A 291 -21.25 0.93 -3.09
N THR A 292 -21.42 2.25 -3.10
CA THR A 292 -22.72 2.91 -2.82
C THR A 292 -23.52 3.12 -4.12
N GLY A 293 -22.86 3.17 -5.28
CA GLY A 293 -23.52 3.57 -6.52
C GLY A 293 -22.72 3.35 -7.80
N GLY A 294 -22.50 4.44 -8.54
CA GLY A 294 -21.73 4.44 -9.79
C GLY A 294 -20.23 4.25 -9.51
N ALA A 295 -19.39 5.13 -10.07
CA ALA A 295 -18.02 5.18 -9.55
C ALA A 295 -18.04 5.67 -8.10
N ASP A 296 -17.32 5.00 -7.21
CA ASP A 296 -17.23 5.37 -5.81
C ASP A 296 -15.81 5.85 -5.45
N MET A 297 -15.74 6.65 -4.39
CA MET A 297 -14.49 7.05 -3.75
C MET A 297 -14.14 6.08 -2.62
N TRP A 298 -12.85 5.76 -2.50
CA TRP A 298 -12.30 4.80 -1.56
C TRP A 298 -11.10 5.38 -0.83
N GLN A 299 -10.82 4.86 0.37
CA GLN A 299 -9.62 5.14 1.14
C GLN A 299 -8.89 3.84 1.46
N VAL A 300 -7.56 3.89 1.40
CA VAL A 300 -6.66 2.77 1.62
C VAL A 300 -5.60 3.22 2.62
N PRO A 301 -5.52 2.60 3.81
CA PRO A 301 -4.44 2.86 4.75
C PRO A 301 -3.09 2.54 4.12
N VAL A 302 -2.10 3.37 4.39
CA VAL A 302 -0.69 3.07 4.13
C VAL A 302 -0.04 2.81 5.47
N VAL A 303 0.25 1.55 5.75
CA VAL A 303 0.68 1.08 7.06
C VAL A 303 2.18 0.84 7.03
N SER A 304 2.94 1.58 7.82
CA SER A 304 4.37 1.34 8.02
C SER A 304 4.60 -0.01 8.70
N LEU A 305 5.59 -0.77 8.23
CA LEU A 305 6.02 -2.00 8.90
C LEU A 305 7.05 -1.63 9.97
N VAL A 306 6.67 -1.70 11.24
CA VAL A 306 7.47 -1.22 12.38
C VAL A 306 8.11 -2.34 13.20
N ASP A 307 7.59 -3.56 13.09
CA ASP A 307 8.25 -4.77 13.59
C ASP A 307 9.25 -5.26 12.53
N PHE A 308 10.49 -4.82 12.64
CA PHE A 308 11.53 -5.08 11.64
C PHE A 308 12.07 -6.51 11.72
N ASN A 309 11.89 -7.15 12.87
CA ASN A 309 12.43 -8.48 13.12
C ASN A 309 11.36 -9.60 12.95
N GLY A 310 10.07 -9.23 12.93
CA GLY A 310 8.94 -10.12 12.72
C GLY A 310 8.55 -10.93 13.97
N ASP A 311 8.91 -10.49 15.17
CA ASP A 311 8.58 -11.21 16.40
C ASP A 311 7.17 -10.91 16.93
N GLY A 312 6.44 -9.98 16.30
CA GLY A 312 5.07 -9.63 16.60
C GLY A 312 4.93 -8.53 17.64
N ILE A 313 6.02 -7.90 18.08
CA ILE A 313 6.00 -6.77 19.01
C ILE A 313 7.06 -5.74 18.61
N VAL A 314 6.74 -4.46 18.67
CA VAL A 314 7.75 -3.42 18.48
C VAL A 314 8.51 -3.20 19.78
N ASP A 315 9.77 -3.59 19.83
CA ASP A 315 10.57 -3.50 21.06
C ASP A 315 12.01 -3.01 20.85
N SER A 316 12.86 -3.23 21.85
CA SER A 316 14.26 -2.82 21.80
C SER A 316 15.08 -3.53 20.71
N ALA A 317 14.65 -4.68 20.21
CA ALA A 317 15.29 -5.42 19.13
C ALA A 317 15.09 -4.70 17.79
N ASP A 318 13.89 -4.20 17.51
CA ASP A 318 13.62 -3.37 16.32
C ASP A 318 14.41 -2.06 16.37
N MET A 319 14.46 -1.46 17.56
CA MET A 319 15.27 -0.27 17.81
C MET A 319 16.77 -0.53 17.55
N CYS A 320 17.27 -1.73 17.88
CA CYS A 320 18.65 -2.11 17.60
C CYS A 320 18.89 -2.26 16.10
N ILE A 321 17.96 -2.85 15.34
CA ILE A 321 18.05 -2.91 13.87
C ILE A 321 18.15 -1.50 13.28
N MET A 322 17.32 -0.57 13.75
CA MET A 322 17.38 0.83 13.33
C MET A 322 18.72 1.49 13.64
N ILE A 323 19.21 1.34 14.88
CA ILE A 323 20.49 1.93 15.31
C ILE A 323 21.68 1.32 14.54
N ASP A 324 21.65 0.02 14.24
CA ASP A 324 22.70 -0.67 13.48
C ASP A 324 22.83 -0.11 12.04
N HIS A 325 21.76 0.48 11.51
CA HIS A 325 21.70 1.07 10.17
C HIS A 325 21.64 2.61 10.19
N TRP A 326 21.93 3.24 11.33
CA TRP A 326 21.83 4.70 11.47
C TRP A 326 22.71 5.46 10.46
N GLY A 327 22.09 6.35 9.69
CA GLY A 327 22.70 7.15 8.63
C GLY A 327 22.88 6.42 7.30
N GLU A 328 22.35 5.20 7.17
CA GLU A 328 22.37 4.42 5.93
C GLU A 328 21.04 4.57 5.18
N ASN A 329 21.08 4.43 3.85
CA ASN A 329 19.88 4.18 3.06
C ASN A 329 19.51 2.70 3.21
N TYR A 330 18.76 2.38 4.26
CA TYR A 330 18.35 1.03 4.58
C TYR A 330 16.82 0.94 4.67
N PRO A 331 16.15 0.61 3.54
CA PRO A 331 14.69 0.69 3.42
C PRO A 331 13.90 0.06 4.57
N LEU A 332 14.35 -1.09 5.08
CA LEU A 332 13.63 -1.86 6.10
C LEU A 332 13.25 -1.05 7.35
N CYS A 333 14.06 -0.05 7.73
CA CYS A 333 13.75 0.83 8.87
C CYS A 333 13.83 2.33 8.52
N ASP A 334 13.77 2.65 7.23
CA ASP A 334 13.57 4.00 6.69
C ASP A 334 12.06 4.23 6.50
N ILE A 335 11.37 4.42 7.62
CA ILE A 335 9.91 4.52 7.77
C ILE A 335 9.44 5.95 8.06
N GLY A 336 10.38 6.87 8.29
CA GLY A 336 10.19 8.25 8.69
C GLY A 336 10.76 9.23 7.65
N PRO A 337 10.04 10.32 7.31
CA PRO A 337 8.67 10.61 7.68
C PRO A 337 7.68 9.54 7.19
N THR A 338 6.65 9.30 8.02
CA THR A 338 5.60 8.32 7.73
C THR A 338 4.94 8.61 6.38
N PRO A 339 4.54 7.57 5.63
CA PRO A 339 4.87 6.13 5.80
C PRO A 339 6.00 5.66 4.88
N PHE A 340 6.72 6.58 4.23
CA PHE A 340 7.52 6.25 3.04
C PHE A 340 9.02 6.40 3.23
N GLY A 341 9.48 6.95 4.34
CA GLY A 341 10.90 7.22 4.55
C GLY A 341 11.43 8.38 3.69
N ASP A 342 12.58 8.92 4.06
CA ASP A 342 13.29 9.96 3.31
C ASP A 342 14.57 9.47 2.59
N GLY A 343 14.87 8.17 2.71
CA GLY A 343 16.03 7.55 2.08
C GLY A 343 17.23 7.42 3.01
N ILE A 344 17.11 7.76 4.29
CA ILE A 344 18.15 7.63 5.31
C ILE A 344 17.55 7.27 6.67
N VAL A 345 18.12 6.26 7.33
CA VAL A 345 17.71 5.91 8.70
C VAL A 345 18.24 6.97 9.68
N ASP A 346 17.36 7.75 10.28
CA ASP A 346 17.69 8.82 11.21
C ASP A 346 16.64 9.00 12.34
N VAL A 347 16.57 10.20 12.91
CA VAL A 347 15.70 10.48 14.06
C VAL A 347 14.23 10.53 13.66
N GLN A 348 13.91 10.77 12.40
CA GLN A 348 12.56 10.78 11.88
C GLN A 348 11.99 9.36 11.93
N ASP A 349 12.78 8.35 11.55
CA ASP A 349 12.38 6.94 11.68
C ASP A 349 12.17 6.55 13.13
N LEU A 350 13.08 6.97 14.01
CA LEU A 350 12.99 6.66 15.44
C LEU A 350 11.74 7.28 16.06
N ILE A 351 11.30 8.46 15.60
CA ILE A 351 10.05 9.07 16.05
C ILE A 351 8.87 8.17 15.65
N VAL A 352 8.83 7.68 14.41
CA VAL A 352 7.76 6.78 13.95
C VAL A 352 7.78 5.47 14.73
N LEU A 353 8.95 4.81 14.85
CA LEU A 353 9.08 3.57 15.63
C LEU A 353 8.64 3.76 17.09
N ALA A 354 8.98 4.90 17.69
CA ALA A 354 8.65 5.22 19.07
C ALA A 354 7.14 5.37 19.33
N GLU A 355 6.35 5.74 18.31
CA GLU A 355 4.88 5.79 18.40
C GLU A 355 4.27 4.40 18.56
N HIS A 356 4.98 3.36 18.13
CA HIS A 356 4.51 1.97 18.15
C HIS A 356 5.16 1.10 19.23
N LEU A 357 6.03 1.66 20.09
CA LEU A 357 6.74 0.86 21.09
C LEU A 357 5.78 0.13 22.05
N PHE A 358 6.03 -1.17 22.21
CA PHE A 358 5.22 -2.11 23.00
C PHE A 358 3.83 -2.40 22.43
N GLU A 359 3.57 -2.02 21.17
CA GLU A 359 2.39 -2.47 20.45
C GLU A 359 2.65 -3.88 19.90
N ASP A 360 1.67 -4.77 20.10
CA ASP A 360 1.62 -6.04 19.37
C ASP A 360 1.23 -5.71 17.92
N VAL A 361 2.05 -6.16 16.96
CA VAL A 361 1.82 -5.89 15.54
C VAL A 361 1.38 -7.18 14.88
N VAL A 362 0.13 -7.18 14.42
CA VAL A 362 -0.33 -8.16 13.44
C VAL A 362 0.02 -7.59 12.06
N PRO A 363 0.88 -8.26 11.27
CA PRO A 363 1.17 -7.83 9.90
C PRO A 363 -0.14 -7.62 9.11
N PRO A 364 -0.40 -6.43 8.55
CA PRO A 364 -1.63 -6.24 7.78
C PRO A 364 -1.67 -7.20 6.57
N GLY A 365 -2.85 -7.77 6.29
CA GLY A 365 -3.01 -8.83 5.30
C GLY A 365 -2.62 -10.23 5.77
N LEU A 366 -2.18 -10.41 7.02
CA LEU A 366 -2.09 -11.73 7.65
C LEU A 366 -3.51 -12.27 7.90
N ILE A 367 -3.87 -13.33 7.19
CA ILE A 367 -5.24 -13.88 7.20
C ILE A 367 -5.45 -14.80 8.41
N GLY A 368 -4.39 -15.42 8.94
CA GLY A 368 -4.44 -16.22 10.15
C GLY A 368 -3.05 -16.41 10.77
N TYR A 369 -2.99 -16.45 12.10
CA TYR A 369 -1.77 -16.69 12.88
C TYR A 369 -2.08 -17.46 14.15
N TRP A 370 -1.61 -18.70 14.19
CA TRP A 370 -1.75 -19.60 15.33
C TRP A 370 -0.41 -19.74 16.02
N LYS A 371 -0.36 -19.37 17.30
CA LYS A 371 0.83 -19.54 18.15
C LYS A 371 1.07 -21.01 18.49
N LEU A 372 -0.01 -21.81 18.46
CA LEU A 372 -0.01 -23.21 18.85
C LEU A 372 0.48 -23.38 20.30
N ASP A 373 0.06 -22.48 21.20
CA ASP A 373 0.43 -22.41 22.61
C ASP A 373 -0.64 -22.85 23.61
N GLU A 374 -1.70 -23.47 23.10
CA GLU A 374 -2.90 -23.81 23.86
C GLU A 374 -2.78 -25.21 24.49
N ALA A 375 -2.84 -25.25 25.82
CA ALA A 375 -2.45 -26.42 26.61
C ALA A 375 -3.63 -27.27 27.12
N GLU A 376 -4.89 -26.82 27.00
CA GLU A 376 -5.97 -27.41 27.81
C GLU A 376 -7.35 -27.59 27.13
N ASP A 377 -7.68 -26.90 26.03
CA ASP A 377 -9.01 -26.94 25.41
C ASP A 377 -9.04 -27.44 23.96
N GLY A 378 -7.86 -27.71 23.37
CA GLY A 378 -7.73 -28.22 21.99
C GLY A 378 -8.17 -27.20 20.93
N ILE A 379 -8.27 -25.93 21.29
CA ILE A 379 -8.53 -24.82 20.35
C ILE A 379 -7.20 -24.11 20.13
N ALA A 380 -6.81 -23.93 18.87
CA ALA A 380 -5.68 -23.09 18.50
C ALA A 380 -6.22 -21.71 18.09
N GLU A 381 -5.99 -20.68 18.89
CA GLU A 381 -6.56 -19.35 18.66
C GLU A 381 -5.86 -18.66 17.49
N ASP A 382 -6.66 -18.11 16.56
CA ASP A 382 -6.15 -17.23 15.52
C ASP A 382 -6.02 -15.82 16.10
N THR A 383 -4.79 -15.34 16.25
CA THR A 383 -4.56 -13.98 16.78
C THR A 383 -4.50 -12.90 15.70
N ALA A 384 -4.61 -13.27 14.42
CA ALA A 384 -4.64 -12.33 13.29
C ALA A 384 -6.04 -12.14 12.69
N GLY A 385 -6.90 -13.15 12.79
CA GLY A 385 -8.26 -13.14 12.26
C GLY A 385 -9.24 -13.88 13.16
N ASP A 386 -10.33 -14.38 12.58
CA ASP A 386 -11.38 -15.15 13.28
C ASP A 386 -11.35 -16.64 12.87
N ASN A 387 -10.19 -17.18 12.50
CA ASN A 387 -10.04 -18.55 11.98
C ASN A 387 -9.47 -19.52 13.01
N ASP A 388 -10.03 -19.54 14.22
CA ASP A 388 -9.62 -20.48 15.27
C ASP A 388 -9.60 -21.93 14.75
N GLY A 389 -8.51 -22.63 15.02
CA GLY A 389 -8.35 -24.03 14.66
C GLY A 389 -8.70 -24.98 15.80
N ILE A 390 -8.86 -26.24 15.43
CA ILE A 390 -9.06 -27.35 16.37
C ILE A 390 -7.85 -28.26 16.28
N VAL A 391 -7.24 -28.53 17.43
CA VAL A 391 -6.16 -29.49 17.57
C VAL A 391 -6.75 -30.89 17.75
N TYR A 392 -6.31 -31.82 16.93
CA TYR A 392 -6.66 -33.23 16.94
C TYR A 392 -5.47 -34.08 17.39
N GLY A 393 -5.77 -35.28 17.90
CA GLY A 393 -4.79 -36.23 18.42
C GLY A 393 -4.48 -36.02 19.91
N ASP A 394 -3.35 -36.55 20.34
CA ASP A 394 -2.79 -36.44 21.69
C ASP A 394 -1.61 -35.44 21.71
N ALA A 395 -1.70 -34.39 20.87
CA ALA A 395 -0.70 -33.35 20.72
C ALA A 395 -0.30 -32.72 22.07
N PHE A 396 0.99 -32.47 22.26
CA PHE A 396 1.55 -32.11 23.56
C PHE A 396 2.21 -30.72 23.54
N TRP A 397 1.70 -29.79 24.34
CA TRP A 397 2.31 -28.47 24.50
C TRP A 397 3.64 -28.54 25.25
N GLN A 398 4.71 -28.03 24.64
CA GLN A 398 6.04 -27.94 25.22
C GLN A 398 6.33 -26.50 25.70
N THR A 399 6.18 -26.25 26.99
CA THR A 399 6.40 -24.91 27.60
C THR A 399 7.85 -24.40 27.53
N GLU A 400 8.83 -25.29 27.46
CA GLU A 400 10.27 -24.93 27.36
C GLU A 400 10.87 -25.23 25.97
N GLY A 401 10.10 -25.81 25.05
CA GLY A 401 10.56 -26.16 23.71
C GLY A 401 9.84 -25.29 22.69
N GLY A 402 10.53 -24.54 21.84
CA GLY A 402 9.87 -23.63 20.90
C GLY A 402 10.69 -22.41 20.53
N VAL A 403 10.16 -21.61 19.62
CA VAL A 403 10.79 -20.33 19.21
C VAL A 403 10.19 -19.14 19.98
N LYS A 404 8.88 -19.16 20.25
CA LYS A 404 8.17 -18.10 20.99
C LYS A 404 7.29 -18.72 22.07
N GLY A 405 7.71 -18.69 23.34
CA GLY A 405 6.87 -19.12 24.47
C GLY A 405 6.58 -20.62 24.61
N GLY A 406 6.94 -21.42 23.60
CA GLY A 406 6.83 -22.88 23.57
C GLY A 406 6.50 -23.38 22.16
N ALA A 407 6.07 -24.64 22.03
CA ALA A 407 5.61 -25.24 20.78
C ALA A 407 4.69 -26.44 21.03
N LEU A 408 3.70 -26.62 20.17
CA LEU A 408 2.90 -27.84 20.13
C LEU A 408 3.68 -28.98 19.46
N GLN A 409 3.88 -30.07 20.18
CA GLN A 409 4.47 -31.29 19.63
C GLN A 409 3.39 -32.13 18.97
N LEU A 410 3.59 -32.42 17.68
CA LEU A 410 2.81 -33.36 16.90
C LEU A 410 3.63 -34.65 16.71
N ASP A 411 3.05 -35.80 16.98
CA ASP A 411 3.73 -37.10 16.96
C ASP A 411 3.97 -37.67 15.54
N GLY A 412 3.33 -37.07 14.53
CA GLY A 412 3.40 -37.48 13.12
C GLY A 412 2.55 -38.70 12.76
N ILE A 413 1.63 -39.12 13.62
CA ILE A 413 0.69 -40.22 13.40
C ILE A 413 -0.72 -39.67 13.13
N ASP A 414 -1.30 -38.97 14.09
CA ASP A 414 -2.66 -38.41 14.00
C ASP A 414 -2.81 -37.02 14.65
N ASP A 415 -1.71 -36.44 15.14
CA ASP A 415 -1.68 -35.08 15.66
C ASP A 415 -1.65 -34.03 14.53
N TYR A 416 -2.64 -33.13 14.50
CA TYR A 416 -2.68 -31.99 13.58
C TYR A 416 -3.61 -30.89 14.08
N MET A 417 -3.50 -29.70 13.50
CA MET A 417 -4.44 -28.60 13.71
C MET A 417 -5.23 -28.39 12.41
N ASP A 418 -6.55 -28.25 12.52
CA ASP A 418 -7.46 -27.92 11.42
C ASP A 418 -8.12 -26.56 11.68
N SER A 419 -7.81 -25.58 10.83
CA SER A 419 -8.37 -24.22 10.85
C SER A 419 -9.63 -24.09 9.98
N GLY A 420 -10.11 -25.17 9.35
CA GLY A 420 -11.07 -25.08 8.28
C GLY A 420 -10.51 -24.37 7.04
N PHE A 421 -11.41 -23.86 6.20
CA PHE A 421 -11.02 -23.24 4.93
C PHE A 421 -10.68 -21.75 5.12
N VAL A 422 -9.41 -21.47 5.40
CA VAL A 422 -8.89 -20.11 5.62
C VAL A 422 -8.53 -19.42 4.31
N LEU A 423 -7.99 -20.17 3.34
CA LEU A 423 -7.49 -19.61 2.09
C LEU A 423 -7.76 -20.53 0.89
N ASN A 424 -8.18 -19.92 -0.22
CA ASN A 424 -8.28 -20.56 -1.53
C ASN A 424 -7.11 -20.12 -2.43
N PRO A 425 -6.14 -21.02 -2.74
CA PRO A 425 -5.06 -20.73 -3.68
C PRO A 425 -5.53 -20.31 -5.09
N ALA A 426 -6.79 -20.59 -5.46
CA ALA A 426 -7.33 -20.19 -6.75
C ALA A 426 -7.70 -18.69 -6.81
N ASP A 427 -7.85 -18.02 -5.67
CA ASP A 427 -8.32 -16.63 -5.59
C ASP A 427 -7.17 -15.62 -5.76
N GLY A 428 -5.91 -16.06 -5.67
CA GLY A 428 -4.75 -15.25 -5.94
C GLY A 428 -3.44 -15.81 -5.39
N PRO A 429 -2.32 -15.08 -5.56
CA PRO A 429 -1.06 -15.39 -4.89
C PRO A 429 -1.24 -15.38 -3.37
N PHE A 430 -0.60 -16.33 -2.69
CA PHE A 430 -0.64 -16.45 -1.24
C PHE A 430 0.70 -16.91 -0.72
N SER A 431 0.93 -16.67 0.57
CA SER A 431 2.10 -17.18 1.29
C SER A 431 1.68 -17.80 2.61
N VAL A 432 2.38 -18.85 3.02
CA VAL A 432 2.21 -19.47 4.33
C VAL A 432 3.57 -19.79 4.92
N PHE A 433 3.73 -19.54 6.22
CA PHE A 433 4.96 -19.76 6.96
C PHE A 433 4.68 -20.58 8.21
N ALA A 434 5.63 -21.43 8.59
CA ALA A 434 5.55 -22.24 9.79
C ALA A 434 6.94 -22.38 10.43
N TRP A 435 6.99 -22.24 11.74
CA TRP A 435 8.13 -22.70 12.53
C TRP A 435 8.00 -24.19 12.78
N ILE A 436 9.00 -24.96 12.36
CA ILE A 436 9.00 -26.42 12.53
C ILE A 436 10.33 -26.91 13.09
N ASN A 437 10.26 -27.94 13.91
CA ASN A 437 11.41 -28.72 14.34
C ASN A 437 11.10 -30.20 14.11
N SER A 438 11.73 -30.79 13.10
CA SER A 438 11.56 -32.19 12.76
C SER A 438 12.90 -32.91 12.76
N SER A 439 12.85 -34.22 13.01
CA SER A 439 13.98 -35.13 12.79
C SER A 439 13.63 -36.29 11.85
N VAL A 440 12.41 -36.27 11.28
CA VAL A 440 11.84 -37.40 10.52
C VAL A 440 11.53 -36.95 9.08
N PRO A 441 12.11 -37.62 8.07
CA PRO A 441 11.73 -37.42 6.67
C PRO A 441 10.30 -37.89 6.37
N GLY A 442 9.66 -37.27 5.37
CA GLY A 442 8.31 -37.66 4.91
C GLY A 442 7.16 -37.07 5.73
N GLY A 443 7.45 -36.19 6.69
CA GLY A 443 6.45 -35.46 7.46
C GLY A 443 5.72 -34.40 6.64
N VAL A 444 4.42 -34.25 6.90
CA VAL A 444 3.55 -33.18 6.39
C VAL A 444 3.65 -31.99 7.34
N ILE A 445 3.82 -30.78 6.78
CA ILE A 445 3.85 -29.54 7.56
C ILE A 445 2.53 -28.79 7.34
N ILE A 446 2.14 -28.59 6.09
CA ILE A 446 0.86 -27.97 5.70
C ILE A 446 0.24 -28.81 4.59
N SER A 447 -1.05 -29.07 4.70
CA SER A 447 -1.85 -29.76 3.68
C SER A 447 -3.24 -29.17 3.57
N GLN A 448 -3.87 -29.36 2.41
CA GLN A 448 -5.29 -29.07 2.23
C GLN A 448 -6.06 -30.37 2.05
N VAL A 449 -7.14 -30.53 2.80
CA VAL A 449 -8.07 -31.66 2.65
C VAL A 449 -9.01 -31.38 1.48
N ASP A 450 -9.10 -32.30 0.51
CA ASP A 450 -10.04 -32.24 -0.60
C ASP A 450 -11.43 -32.80 -0.21
N GLY A 451 -12.14 -32.06 0.64
CA GLY A 451 -13.50 -32.40 1.05
C GLY A 451 -13.63 -33.64 1.95
N ILE A 452 -14.88 -34.05 2.22
CA ILE A 452 -15.19 -35.09 3.22
C ILE A 452 -14.72 -36.47 2.73
N GLY A 453 -13.56 -36.92 3.23
CA GLY A 453 -13.00 -38.26 3.03
C GLY A 453 -11.84 -38.36 2.02
N GLY A 454 -11.28 -37.24 1.58
CA GLY A 454 -10.19 -37.19 0.60
C GLY A 454 -8.78 -37.31 1.21
N SER A 455 -7.83 -37.82 0.41
CA SER A 455 -6.41 -37.86 0.76
C SER A 455 -5.82 -36.47 0.53
N GLY A 456 -5.75 -35.65 1.59
CA GLY A 456 -5.29 -34.27 1.48
C GLY A 456 -3.93 -34.14 0.76
N GLU A 457 -3.78 -33.06 0.00
CA GLU A 457 -2.55 -32.78 -0.75
C GLU A 457 -1.56 -32.02 0.13
N THR A 458 -0.32 -32.51 0.22
CA THR A 458 0.75 -31.84 0.96
C THR A 458 1.19 -30.59 0.22
N TRP A 459 0.99 -29.42 0.83
CA TRP A 459 1.48 -28.17 0.27
C TRP A 459 2.94 -27.94 0.62
N LEU A 460 3.28 -28.16 1.90
CA LEU A 460 4.63 -28.03 2.45
C LEU A 460 4.93 -29.26 3.30
N GLY A 461 6.12 -29.83 3.13
CA GLY A 461 6.52 -31.02 3.88
C GLY A 461 7.99 -31.33 3.71
N THR A 462 8.38 -32.55 4.10
CA THR A 462 9.74 -33.06 3.96
C THR A 462 9.80 -34.21 2.98
N GLU A 463 10.80 -34.20 2.09
CA GLU A 463 10.97 -35.26 1.10
C GLU A 463 11.35 -36.58 1.80
N ALA A 464 10.65 -37.65 1.42
CA ALA A 464 10.64 -38.92 2.16
C ALA A 464 11.99 -39.64 2.27
N VAL A 465 12.99 -39.27 1.46
CA VAL A 465 14.30 -39.94 1.44
C VAL A 465 15.37 -39.10 2.13
N SER A 466 15.41 -37.81 1.81
CA SER A 466 16.46 -36.88 2.21
C SER A 466 16.08 -36.01 3.40
N GLY A 467 14.80 -35.83 3.70
CA GLY A 467 14.32 -34.90 4.72
C GLY A 467 14.49 -33.42 4.32
N LYS A 468 14.75 -33.16 3.03
CA LYS A 468 14.80 -31.80 2.48
C LYS A 468 13.40 -31.19 2.45
N LEU A 469 13.31 -29.88 2.63
CA LEU A 469 12.06 -29.14 2.47
C LEU A 469 11.53 -29.35 1.04
N MET A 470 10.23 -29.61 0.90
CA MET A 470 9.58 -29.78 -0.40
C MET A 470 8.20 -29.14 -0.44
N THR A 471 7.74 -28.84 -1.65
CA THR A 471 6.33 -28.52 -1.92
C THR A 471 5.71 -29.60 -2.80
N GLY A 472 4.54 -30.10 -2.39
CA GLY A 472 3.74 -31.03 -3.18
C GLY A 472 2.81 -30.32 -4.16
N LEU A 473 2.70 -28.98 -4.11
CA LEU A 473 1.98 -28.20 -5.10
C LEU A 473 2.73 -28.25 -6.42
N VAL A 474 2.10 -28.89 -7.41
CA VAL A 474 2.62 -29.02 -8.75
C VAL A 474 1.66 -28.40 -9.76
N ALA A 475 2.20 -27.84 -10.84
CA ALA A 475 1.39 -27.34 -11.94
C ALA A 475 0.48 -28.46 -12.51
N PRO A 476 -0.66 -28.13 -13.13
CA PRO A 476 -1.48 -29.13 -13.79
C PRO A 476 -0.67 -29.91 -14.86
N PRO A 477 -0.92 -31.22 -15.05
CA PRO A 477 -0.25 -32.00 -16.08
C PRO A 477 -0.46 -31.39 -17.47
N VAL A 478 0.63 -31.13 -18.20
CA VAL A 478 0.57 -30.69 -19.61
C VAL A 478 0.91 -31.87 -20.51
N GLY A 479 -0.12 -32.45 -21.13
CA GLY A 479 0.02 -33.62 -22.00
C GLY A 479 0.40 -34.88 -21.22
N ARG A 480 1.56 -35.49 -21.52
CA ARG A 480 2.08 -36.68 -20.82
C ARG A 480 3.06 -36.37 -19.70
N PHE A 481 3.35 -35.09 -19.47
CA PHE A 481 4.27 -34.67 -18.42
C PHE A 481 3.52 -34.65 -17.08
N VAL A 482 3.94 -35.49 -16.15
CA VAL A 482 3.48 -35.45 -14.75
C VAL A 482 4.53 -34.65 -13.98
N PRO A 483 4.22 -33.43 -13.56
CA PRO A 483 5.15 -32.62 -12.77
C PRO A 483 5.41 -33.30 -11.42
N LYS A 484 6.63 -33.13 -10.92
CA LYS A 484 7.09 -33.70 -9.66
C LYS A 484 7.14 -32.62 -8.60
N PRO A 485 7.01 -32.99 -7.31
CA PRO A 485 7.27 -32.09 -6.20
C PRO A 485 8.61 -31.37 -6.35
N LEU A 486 8.64 -30.08 -5.99
CA LEU A 486 9.88 -29.33 -5.94
C LEU A 486 10.54 -29.58 -4.58
N VAL A 487 11.84 -29.88 -4.60
CA VAL A 487 12.64 -30.15 -3.41
C VAL A 487 13.70 -29.06 -3.30
N SER A 488 13.80 -28.44 -2.13
CA SER A 488 14.80 -27.45 -1.78
C SER A 488 16.19 -28.09 -1.62
N GLU A 489 17.25 -27.29 -1.59
CA GLU A 489 18.56 -27.75 -1.13
C GLU A 489 18.69 -27.79 0.39
N SER A 490 17.74 -27.18 1.12
CA SER A 490 17.74 -27.10 2.58
C SER A 490 17.22 -28.37 3.23
N PHE A 491 18.00 -28.91 4.16
CA PHE A 491 17.58 -29.96 5.09
C PHE A 491 16.91 -29.32 6.31
N ILE A 492 15.74 -29.82 6.68
CA ILE A 492 14.96 -29.27 7.81
C ILE A 492 14.61 -30.35 8.86
N THR A 493 15.10 -31.58 8.66
CA THR A 493 14.93 -32.72 9.57
C THR A 493 16.17 -32.96 10.43
N ASP A 494 16.83 -31.89 10.87
CA ASP A 494 18.10 -31.93 11.63
C ASP A 494 17.90 -31.74 13.14
N GLY A 495 16.65 -31.69 13.60
CA GLY A 495 16.28 -31.45 15.00
C GLY A 495 16.49 -30.01 15.46
N GLN A 496 16.66 -29.05 14.53
CA GLN A 496 16.68 -27.62 14.81
C GLN A 496 15.36 -26.96 14.40
N TRP A 497 15.09 -25.78 14.95
CA TRP A 497 13.97 -24.94 14.53
C TRP A 497 14.28 -24.25 13.20
N HIS A 498 13.37 -24.37 12.25
CA HIS A 498 13.41 -23.71 10.95
C HIS A 498 12.13 -22.92 10.73
N ASN A 499 12.24 -21.69 10.22
CA ASN A 499 11.11 -20.95 9.66
C ASN A 499 11.03 -21.29 8.18
N VAL A 500 10.03 -22.08 7.79
CA VAL A 500 9.84 -22.54 6.43
C VAL A 500 8.60 -21.89 5.84
N GLY A 501 8.63 -21.57 4.56
CA GLY A 501 7.50 -20.94 3.92
C GLY A 501 7.35 -21.32 2.46
N PHE A 502 6.11 -21.13 1.99
CA PHE A 502 5.71 -21.17 0.60
C PHE A 502 5.26 -19.75 0.24
N VAL A 503 5.74 -19.22 -0.90
CA VAL A 503 5.56 -17.81 -1.31
C VAL A 503 5.29 -17.71 -2.80
#